data_AF-A0A7S4AYY8-F1
#
_entry.id   AF-A0A7S4AYY8-F1
#
_cell.length_a   1.000
_cell.length_b   1.000
_cell.length_c   1.000
_cell.angle_alpha   90.00
_cell.angle_beta   90.00
_cell.angle_gamma   90.00
#
_symmetry.space_group_name_H-M   'P 1'
#
loop_
_entity.id
_entity.type
_entity.pdbx_description
1 polymer ?
#
loop_
_entity_poly.entity_id
_entity_poly.type
_entity_poly.pdbx_seq_one_letter_code
_entity_poly.pdbx_strand_id
1 'polypeptide(L)'
;CSSAGGVLKYNELFQNGGAAISLCEKADPLVACNVVRDGEDAGILVYDDALGRLEGNNIHSNRTYGIATLRGGAPRAHANWIHGRRQGGVLCDEGGAGDFARNEIESNAKSGVTLRGMCRPRIRDNRIHNGRDAGIHAMLLGGGLVEGNDIFSNAHAGIAVETGAALFVRRNRIHDGLQSGLFFFENALGEVRENEIWGNKEAGLQITEGAEPLVQSNVFRQQSNEKG
;
A
#
# COMPACT_ATOMS: atom_id res chain seq x y z
N CYS A 1 -0.88 -14.79 27.69
CA CYS A 1 -1.86 -13.72 27.46
C CYS A 1 -2.82 -14.16 26.37
N SER A 2 -4.12 -14.26 26.67
CA SER A 2 -5.14 -14.56 25.67
C SER A 2 -5.36 -13.33 24.79
N SER A 3 -5.05 -13.42 23.50
CA SER A 3 -5.46 -12.41 22.52
C SER A 3 -6.98 -12.39 22.44
N ALA A 4 -7.58 -11.19 22.38
CA ALA A 4 -8.99 -11.05 22.09
C ALA A 4 -9.27 -11.56 20.67
N GLY A 5 -10.13 -12.58 20.56
CA GLY A 5 -10.59 -13.12 19.28
C GLY A 5 -11.99 -12.59 18.93
N GLY A 6 -12.54 -13.07 17.82
CA GLY A 6 -13.90 -12.71 17.41
C GLY A 6 -14.11 -12.98 15.93
N VAL A 7 -15.37 -12.92 15.51
CA VAL A 7 -15.76 -13.04 14.10
C VAL A 7 -16.73 -11.91 13.78
N LEU A 8 -16.35 -11.05 12.85
CA LEU A 8 -17.19 -10.00 12.29
C LEU A 8 -17.37 -10.26 10.80
N LYS A 9 -18.56 -10.70 10.39
CA LYS A 9 -18.84 -11.06 8.99
C LYS A 9 -20.18 -10.57 8.48
N TYR A 10 -20.22 -10.19 7.21
CA TYR A 10 -21.44 -9.81 6.49
C TYR A 10 -22.16 -8.59 7.10
N ASN A 11 -21.40 -7.62 7.60
CA ASN A 11 -21.93 -6.39 8.16
C ASN A 11 -21.67 -5.22 7.23
N GLU A 12 -22.49 -4.19 7.38
CA GLU A 12 -22.24 -2.87 6.79
C GLU A 12 -21.97 -1.87 7.92
N LEU A 13 -20.81 -1.24 7.90
CA LEU A 13 -20.37 -0.24 8.87
C LEU A 13 -20.19 1.09 8.14
N PHE A 14 -20.95 2.11 8.54
CA PHE A 14 -20.94 3.40 7.85
C PHE A 14 -21.15 4.60 8.77
N GLN A 15 -20.68 5.78 8.36
CA GLN A 15 -20.88 7.06 9.07
C GLN A 15 -20.38 7.07 10.53
N ASN A 16 -19.27 6.38 10.78
CA ASN A 16 -18.63 6.36 12.09
C ASN A 16 -17.73 7.57 12.30
N GLY A 17 -17.74 8.15 13.51
CA GLY A 17 -16.91 9.32 13.87
C GLY A 17 -15.42 9.02 14.10
N GLY A 18 -15.07 7.75 14.27
CA GLY A 18 -13.71 7.23 14.31
C GLY A 18 -13.57 6.04 13.36
N ALA A 19 -12.52 5.22 13.55
CA ALA A 19 -12.36 4.03 12.72
C ALA A 19 -13.56 3.09 12.90
N ALA A 20 -14.10 2.56 11.79
CA ALA A 20 -15.29 1.71 11.85
C ALA A 20 -14.99 0.37 12.54
N ILE A 21 -13.76 -0.13 12.39
CA ILE A 21 -13.25 -1.32 13.08
C ILE A 21 -11.88 -0.98 13.64
N SER A 22 -11.71 -1.14 14.95
CA SER A 22 -10.43 -1.00 15.63
C SER A 22 -9.99 -2.33 16.22
N LEU A 23 -8.82 -2.80 15.83
CA LEU A 23 -8.15 -3.97 16.41
C LEU A 23 -6.95 -3.46 17.21
N CYS A 24 -6.92 -3.75 18.50
CA CYS A 24 -5.86 -3.29 19.41
C CYS A 24 -5.38 -4.41 20.36
N GLU A 25 -4.32 -4.14 21.10
CA GLU A 25 -3.85 -4.96 22.22
C GLU A 25 -3.72 -6.45 21.89
N LYS A 26 -3.03 -6.76 20.79
CA LYS A 26 -2.79 -8.13 20.32
C LYS A 26 -4.05 -8.91 19.92
N ALA A 27 -5.17 -8.23 19.65
CA ALA A 27 -6.37 -8.87 19.14
C ALA A 27 -6.11 -9.58 17.79
N ASP A 28 -6.71 -10.76 17.59
CA ASP A 28 -6.63 -11.52 16.33
C ASP A 28 -8.02 -12.04 15.88
N PRO A 29 -9.01 -11.16 15.66
CA PRO A 29 -10.31 -11.56 15.14
C PRO A 29 -10.28 -11.78 13.62
N LEU A 30 -11.30 -12.49 13.14
CA LEU A 30 -11.63 -12.56 11.71
C LEU A 30 -12.62 -11.47 11.35
N VAL A 31 -12.22 -10.56 10.49
CA VAL A 31 -13.06 -9.51 9.88
C VAL A 31 -13.20 -9.85 8.41
N ALA A 32 -14.35 -10.37 7.99
CA ALA A 32 -14.51 -10.83 6.62
C ALA A 32 -15.84 -10.50 5.96
N CYS A 33 -15.81 -10.21 4.66
CA CYS A 33 -17.02 -9.94 3.87
C CYS A 33 -17.87 -8.79 4.43
N ASN A 34 -17.26 -7.79 5.06
CA ASN A 34 -17.96 -6.58 5.51
C ASN A 34 -17.84 -5.47 4.45
N VAL A 35 -18.81 -4.56 4.45
CA VAL A 35 -18.74 -3.28 3.74
C VAL A 35 -18.43 -2.20 4.77
N VAL A 36 -17.34 -1.46 4.59
CA VAL A 36 -16.86 -0.43 5.52
C VAL A 36 -16.70 0.88 4.79
N ARG A 37 -17.59 1.85 5.04
CA ARG A 37 -17.65 3.06 4.21
C ARG A 37 -18.02 4.35 4.90
N ASP A 38 -17.70 5.46 4.26
CA ASP A 38 -18.18 6.80 4.64
C ASP A 38 -17.91 7.15 6.12
N GLY A 39 -16.84 6.63 6.71
CA GLY A 39 -16.38 6.98 8.05
C GLY A 39 -15.49 8.22 8.08
N GLU A 40 -15.36 8.83 9.25
CA GLU A 40 -14.55 10.02 9.50
C GLU A 40 -13.09 9.70 9.86
N ASP A 41 -12.68 8.44 9.88
CA ASP A 41 -11.29 8.03 10.01
C ASP A 41 -11.03 6.80 9.12
N ALA A 42 -10.07 5.95 9.46
CA ALA A 42 -9.74 4.77 8.68
C ALA A 42 -10.91 3.78 8.67
N GLY A 43 -11.08 3.02 7.60
CA GLY A 43 -12.08 1.95 7.58
C GLY A 43 -11.78 0.90 8.66
N ILE A 44 -10.57 0.35 8.61
CA ILE A 44 -10.06 -0.62 9.59
C ILE A 44 -8.73 -0.12 10.14
N LEU A 45 -8.65 0.06 11.45
CA LEU A 45 -7.45 0.45 12.16
C LEU A 45 -6.90 -0.74 12.96
N VAL A 46 -5.64 -1.10 12.74
CA VAL A 46 -4.95 -2.20 13.43
C VAL A 46 -3.73 -1.65 14.14
N TYR A 47 -3.69 -1.72 15.47
CA TYR A 47 -2.65 -1.09 16.25
C TYR A 47 -2.31 -1.83 17.54
N ASP A 48 -1.28 -1.39 18.26
CA ASP A 48 -0.82 -1.96 19.53
C ASP A 48 -0.66 -3.50 19.46
N ASP A 49 0.20 -3.93 18.53
CA ASP A 49 0.52 -5.32 18.22
C ASP A 49 -0.67 -6.21 17.81
N ALA A 50 -1.83 -5.64 17.47
CA ALA A 50 -2.96 -6.41 16.94
C ALA A 50 -2.61 -7.08 15.61
N LEU A 51 -3.13 -8.29 15.41
CA LEU A 51 -2.94 -9.07 14.19
C LEU A 51 -4.20 -8.95 13.34
N GLY A 52 -5.17 -9.82 13.54
CA GLY A 52 -6.41 -9.81 12.80
C GLY A 52 -6.26 -10.42 11.40
N ARG A 53 -7.35 -11.01 10.93
CA ARG A 53 -7.50 -11.51 9.57
C ARG A 53 -8.56 -10.70 8.86
N LEU A 54 -8.16 -9.94 7.84
CA LEU A 54 -9.05 -9.07 7.08
C LEU A 54 -9.26 -9.71 5.70
N GLU A 55 -10.42 -10.32 5.47
CA GLU A 55 -10.65 -11.17 4.30
C GLU A 55 -11.88 -10.75 3.49
N GLY A 56 -11.73 -10.41 2.21
CA GLY A 56 -12.88 -10.19 1.35
C GLY A 56 -13.74 -8.98 1.72
N ASN A 57 -13.19 -7.98 2.43
CA ASN A 57 -13.95 -6.79 2.80
C ASN A 57 -13.96 -5.78 1.64
N ASN A 58 -15.06 -5.05 1.50
CA ASN A 58 -15.18 -3.90 0.63
C ASN A 58 -15.04 -2.62 1.46
N ILE A 59 -13.93 -1.91 1.33
CA ILE A 59 -13.57 -0.78 2.20
C ILE A 59 -13.43 0.47 1.35
N HIS A 60 -14.32 1.45 1.52
CA HIS A 60 -14.32 2.59 0.62
C HIS A 60 -14.86 3.91 1.17
N SER A 61 -14.51 5.01 0.52
CA SER A 61 -15.03 6.36 0.85
C SER A 61 -14.80 6.83 2.29
N ASN A 62 -13.93 6.17 3.05
CA ASN A 62 -13.50 6.60 4.38
C ASN A 62 -12.61 7.85 4.29
N ARG A 63 -12.61 8.70 5.32
CA ARG A 63 -11.94 10.01 5.27
C ARG A 63 -10.43 9.90 5.20
N THR A 64 -9.83 8.90 5.85
CA THR A 64 -8.39 8.64 5.84
C THR A 64 -8.09 7.38 5.02
N TYR A 65 -7.49 6.34 5.59
CA TYR A 65 -7.10 5.16 4.83
C TYR A 65 -8.19 4.08 4.84
N GLY A 66 -8.21 3.20 3.85
CA GLY A 66 -9.05 2.00 3.93
C GLY A 66 -8.62 1.12 5.11
N ILE A 67 -7.33 0.74 5.12
CA ILE A 67 -6.71 0.01 6.23
C ILE A 67 -5.50 0.80 6.74
N ALA A 68 -5.40 1.02 8.04
CA ALA A 68 -4.25 1.63 8.67
C ALA A 68 -3.63 0.67 9.70
N THR A 69 -2.30 0.51 9.65
CA THR A 69 -1.54 -0.29 10.62
C THR A 69 -0.52 0.58 11.33
N LEU A 70 -0.64 0.68 12.66
CA LEU A 70 0.15 1.56 13.52
C LEU A 70 0.74 0.78 14.69
N ARG A 71 1.81 1.27 15.33
CA ARG A 71 2.31 0.78 16.63
C ARG A 71 2.40 -0.76 16.72
N GLY A 72 3.10 -1.37 15.77
CA GLY A 72 3.30 -2.82 15.71
C GLY A 72 2.11 -3.65 15.20
N GLY A 73 0.97 -3.03 14.88
CA GLY A 73 -0.16 -3.70 14.24
C GLY A 73 0.25 -4.41 12.94
N ALA A 74 -0.12 -5.67 12.79
CA ALA A 74 0.38 -6.56 11.73
C ALA A 74 -0.70 -7.52 11.19
N PRO A 75 -1.72 -7.02 10.49
CA PRO A 75 -2.80 -7.84 9.96
C PRO A 75 -2.38 -8.74 8.82
N ARG A 76 -3.17 -9.80 8.63
CA ARG A 76 -3.22 -10.56 7.39
C ARG A 76 -4.41 -10.06 6.57
N ALA A 77 -4.15 -9.18 5.62
CA ALA A 77 -5.16 -8.57 4.76
C ALA A 77 -5.15 -9.24 3.40
N HIS A 78 -6.19 -10.03 3.12
CA HIS A 78 -6.27 -10.85 1.93
C HIS A 78 -7.58 -10.64 1.15
N ALA A 79 -7.50 -10.48 -0.18
CA ALA A 79 -8.67 -10.39 -1.06
C ALA A 79 -9.64 -9.26 -0.72
N ASN A 80 -9.16 -8.16 -0.14
CA ASN A 80 -10.00 -6.98 0.12
C ASN A 80 -10.04 -6.09 -1.13
N TRP A 81 -11.15 -5.39 -1.32
CA TRP A 81 -11.30 -4.32 -2.29
C TRP A 81 -11.25 -2.99 -1.55
N ILE A 82 -10.24 -2.18 -1.83
CA ILE A 82 -9.95 -0.94 -1.11
C ILE A 82 -9.93 0.22 -2.10
N HIS A 83 -10.95 1.05 -2.07
CA HIS A 83 -11.11 2.08 -3.09
C HIS A 83 -11.75 3.35 -2.54
N GLY A 84 -11.60 4.49 -3.22
CA GLY A 84 -12.35 5.69 -2.84
C GLY A 84 -11.57 6.99 -2.95
N ARG A 85 -12.23 8.01 -3.48
CA ARG A 85 -11.60 9.25 -3.97
C ARG A 85 -11.18 10.24 -2.87
N ARG A 86 -11.02 9.82 -1.62
CA ARG A 86 -10.77 10.75 -0.49
C ARG A 86 -9.31 10.78 -0.04
N GLN A 87 -8.66 9.63 0.10
CA GLN A 87 -7.30 9.50 0.63
C GLN A 87 -6.62 8.23 0.06
N GLY A 88 -5.75 7.54 0.81
CA GLY A 88 -5.00 6.35 0.37
C GLY A 88 -5.68 5.02 0.72
N GLY A 89 -5.21 3.93 0.11
CA GLY A 89 -5.78 2.60 0.35
C GLY A 89 -5.29 1.98 1.66
N VAL A 90 -3.98 1.75 1.77
CA VAL A 90 -3.32 1.15 2.93
C VAL A 90 -2.28 2.11 3.50
N LEU A 91 -2.26 2.30 4.82
CA LEU A 91 -1.17 2.96 5.54
C LEU A 91 -0.47 1.96 6.45
N CYS A 92 0.86 1.92 6.41
CA CYS A 92 1.69 1.36 7.47
C CYS A 92 2.59 2.47 8.04
N ASP A 93 2.48 2.73 9.33
CA ASP A 93 3.18 3.81 10.03
C ASP A 93 3.51 3.41 11.48
N GLU A 94 4.36 4.18 12.17
CA GLU A 94 4.71 3.98 13.58
C GLU A 94 5.13 2.53 13.90
N GLY A 95 5.97 1.92 13.05
CA GLY A 95 6.40 0.53 13.19
C GLY A 95 5.32 -0.51 12.83
N GLY A 96 4.22 -0.10 12.21
CA GLY A 96 3.22 -1.00 11.65
C GLY A 96 3.80 -1.99 10.64
N ALA A 97 3.16 -3.15 10.53
CA ALA A 97 3.54 -4.20 9.61
C ALA A 97 2.28 -4.87 9.05
N GLY A 98 2.42 -6.11 8.56
CA GLY A 98 1.32 -6.91 8.04
C GLY A 98 1.67 -7.61 6.73
N ASP A 99 0.79 -8.53 6.33
CA ASP A 99 0.83 -9.20 5.03
C ASP A 99 -0.42 -8.78 4.24
N PHE A 100 -0.21 -7.98 3.20
CA PHE A 100 -1.25 -7.48 2.30
C PHE A 100 -1.14 -8.24 0.99
N ALA A 101 -2.02 -9.24 0.81
CA ALA A 101 -1.93 -10.19 -0.27
C ALA A 101 -3.19 -10.25 -1.14
N ARG A 102 -3.04 -10.16 -2.47
CA ARG A 102 -4.17 -10.33 -3.42
C ARG A 102 -5.33 -9.37 -3.17
N ASN A 103 -5.04 -8.13 -2.78
CA ASN A 103 -6.04 -7.08 -2.65
C ASN A 103 -6.16 -6.30 -3.98
N GLU A 104 -7.34 -5.76 -4.24
CA GLU A 104 -7.59 -4.78 -5.29
C GLU A 104 -7.59 -3.39 -4.64
N ILE A 105 -6.62 -2.54 -4.98
CA ILE A 105 -6.45 -1.21 -4.39
C ILE A 105 -6.51 -0.19 -5.51
N GLU A 106 -7.61 0.55 -5.61
CA GLU A 106 -7.81 1.41 -6.78
C GLU A 106 -8.54 2.72 -6.53
N SER A 107 -8.42 3.65 -7.47
CA SER A 107 -9.22 4.90 -7.48
C SER A 107 -9.09 5.75 -6.21
N ASN A 108 -7.96 5.61 -5.50
CA ASN A 108 -7.61 6.37 -4.31
C ASN A 108 -7.08 7.76 -4.68
N ALA A 109 -7.34 8.77 -3.85
CA ALA A 109 -6.88 10.14 -4.11
C ALA A 109 -5.45 10.41 -3.68
N LYS A 110 -4.95 9.63 -2.72
CA LYS A 110 -3.53 9.50 -2.38
C LYS A 110 -3.03 8.13 -2.79
N SER A 111 -1.81 7.78 -2.38
CA SER A 111 -1.17 6.55 -2.81
C SER A 111 -2.01 5.32 -2.46
N GLY A 112 -1.96 4.30 -3.32
CA GLY A 112 -2.62 3.03 -3.05
C GLY A 112 -2.11 2.42 -1.74
N VAL A 113 -0.78 2.41 -1.56
CA VAL A 113 -0.11 1.99 -0.33
C VAL A 113 0.89 3.05 0.10
N THR A 114 0.80 3.50 1.35
CA THR A 114 1.74 4.44 1.97
C THR A 114 2.52 3.73 3.08
N LEU A 115 3.84 3.79 3.00
CA LEU A 115 4.78 3.13 3.91
C LEU A 115 5.67 4.18 4.58
N ARG A 116 5.53 4.39 5.88
CA ARG A 116 6.36 5.35 6.62
C ARG A 116 6.65 4.92 8.05
N GLY A 117 7.46 5.69 8.78
CA GLY A 117 7.65 5.51 10.22
C GLY A 117 8.26 4.16 10.59
N MET A 118 9.34 3.75 9.91
CA MET A 118 10.04 2.47 10.17
C MET A 118 9.17 1.20 10.01
N CYS A 119 8.04 1.26 9.31
CA CYS A 119 7.21 0.10 9.02
C CYS A 119 7.95 -0.97 8.18
N ARG A 120 7.49 -2.23 8.26
CA ARG A 120 8.06 -3.38 7.52
C ARG A 120 7.00 -4.39 7.03
N PRO A 121 5.96 -3.98 6.28
CA PRO A 121 4.97 -4.91 5.74
C PRO A 121 5.49 -5.76 4.57
N ARG A 122 4.70 -6.76 4.19
CA ARG A 122 4.78 -7.48 2.92
C ARG A 122 3.58 -7.08 2.06
N ILE A 123 3.84 -6.45 0.93
CA ILE A 123 2.86 -6.06 -0.07
C ILE A 123 3.04 -6.99 -1.26
N ARG A 124 2.13 -7.96 -1.43
CA ARG A 124 2.32 -9.01 -2.44
C ARG A 124 1.10 -9.40 -3.25
N ASP A 125 1.31 -9.73 -4.51
CA ASP A 125 0.25 -10.24 -5.39
C ASP A 125 -0.98 -9.31 -5.51
N ASN A 126 -0.84 -8.01 -5.21
CA ASN A 126 -1.96 -7.05 -5.26
C ASN A 126 -2.06 -6.41 -6.66
N ARG A 127 -3.25 -5.90 -6.97
CA ARG A 127 -3.46 -4.99 -8.10
C ARG A 127 -3.64 -3.58 -7.55
N ILE A 128 -2.78 -2.65 -7.95
CA ILE A 128 -2.73 -1.29 -7.41
C ILE A 128 -2.78 -0.29 -8.55
N HIS A 129 -3.93 0.33 -8.81
CA HIS A 129 -4.13 1.06 -10.05
C HIS A 129 -5.15 2.19 -10.02
N ASN A 130 -5.17 2.99 -11.09
CA ASN A 130 -6.12 4.10 -11.28
C ASN A 130 -6.11 5.12 -10.11
N GLY A 131 -5.03 5.17 -9.32
CA GLY A 131 -4.84 6.14 -8.25
C GLY A 131 -4.49 7.53 -8.80
N ARG A 132 -4.82 8.57 -8.03
CA ARG A 132 -4.46 9.97 -8.37
C ARG A 132 -3.06 10.38 -7.88
N ASP A 133 -2.33 9.44 -7.31
CA ASP A 133 -0.98 9.63 -6.77
C ASP A 133 -0.19 8.34 -7.07
N ALA A 134 0.92 8.09 -6.36
CA ALA A 134 1.75 6.91 -6.60
C ALA A 134 0.99 5.60 -6.28
N GLY A 135 1.34 4.50 -6.96
CA GLY A 135 0.80 3.19 -6.58
C GLY A 135 1.23 2.80 -5.17
N ILE A 136 2.54 2.81 -4.93
CA ILE A 136 3.16 2.62 -3.61
C ILE A 136 4.08 3.80 -3.33
N HIS A 137 4.02 4.38 -2.14
CA HIS A 137 4.88 5.48 -1.71
C HIS A 137 5.53 5.14 -0.37
N ALA A 138 6.85 4.99 -0.37
CA ALA A 138 7.64 4.76 0.83
C ALA A 138 8.47 6.00 1.19
N MET A 139 8.35 6.45 2.44
CA MET A 139 9.02 7.66 2.93
C MET A 139 9.38 7.52 4.42
N LEU A 140 10.14 8.45 4.98
CA LEU A 140 10.44 8.54 6.41
C LEU A 140 10.89 7.19 7.02
N LEU A 141 11.94 6.60 6.44
CA LEU A 141 12.51 5.30 6.85
C LEU A 141 11.55 4.09 6.73
N GLY A 142 10.41 4.28 6.06
CA GLY A 142 9.50 3.20 5.66
C GLY A 142 10.22 2.15 4.84
N GLY A 143 9.84 0.90 5.00
CA GLY A 143 10.48 -0.20 4.29
C GLY A 143 9.55 -1.40 4.13
N GLY A 144 10.08 -2.51 3.64
CA GLY A 144 9.31 -3.74 3.48
C GLY A 144 9.57 -4.45 2.16
N LEU A 145 8.78 -5.49 1.92
CA LEU A 145 8.81 -6.30 0.71
C LEU A 145 7.66 -5.90 -0.21
N VAL A 146 7.97 -5.59 -1.46
CA VAL A 146 6.99 -5.39 -2.54
C VAL A 146 7.23 -6.48 -3.58
N GLU A 147 6.35 -7.48 -3.64
CA GLU A 147 6.55 -8.65 -4.50
C GLU A 147 5.34 -9.05 -5.34
N GLY A 148 5.53 -9.34 -6.63
CA GLY A 148 4.47 -9.97 -7.43
C GLY A 148 3.25 -9.10 -7.67
N ASN A 149 3.32 -7.79 -7.40
CA ASN A 149 2.20 -6.88 -7.59
C ASN A 149 2.09 -6.44 -9.05
N ASP A 150 0.87 -6.10 -9.45
CA ASP A 150 0.54 -5.47 -10.72
C ASP A 150 0.13 -4.01 -10.47
N ILE A 151 1.01 -3.08 -10.81
CA ILE A 151 0.90 -1.66 -10.44
C ILE A 151 0.81 -0.83 -11.71
N PHE A 152 -0.35 -0.24 -11.98
CA PHE A 152 -0.57 0.39 -13.29
C PHE A 152 -1.53 1.57 -13.31
N SER A 153 -1.46 2.40 -14.35
CA SER A 153 -2.40 3.52 -14.58
C SER A 153 -2.57 4.45 -13.38
N ASN A 154 -1.53 4.61 -12.56
CA ASN A 154 -1.49 5.59 -11.49
C ASN A 154 -1.02 6.94 -12.04
N ALA A 155 -1.52 8.03 -11.45
CA ALA A 155 -1.25 9.37 -11.96
C ALA A 155 0.15 9.89 -11.63
N HIS A 156 0.82 9.32 -10.62
CA HIS A 156 2.23 9.53 -10.34
C HIS A 156 3.01 8.22 -10.50
N ALA A 157 4.20 8.14 -9.90
CA ALA A 157 5.07 6.99 -10.04
C ALA A 157 4.39 5.67 -9.65
N GLY A 158 4.74 4.57 -10.32
CA GLY A 158 4.27 3.25 -9.91
C GLY A 158 4.71 2.95 -8.47
N ILE A 159 6.00 3.11 -8.19
CA ILE A 159 6.56 3.06 -6.84
C ILE A 159 7.49 4.28 -6.64
N ALA A 160 7.18 5.09 -5.63
CA ALA A 160 8.02 6.19 -5.16
C ALA A 160 8.70 5.82 -3.84
N VAL A 161 10.00 6.10 -3.70
CA VAL A 161 10.80 5.86 -2.50
C VAL A 161 11.62 7.11 -2.20
N GLU A 162 11.46 7.67 -1.00
CA GLU A 162 12.10 8.93 -0.61
C GLU A 162 12.49 8.98 0.88
N THR A 163 13.14 10.07 1.27
CA THR A 163 13.44 10.44 2.67
C THR A 163 14.02 9.27 3.48
N GLY A 164 15.08 8.66 2.94
CA GLY A 164 15.79 7.54 3.57
C GLY A 164 15.02 6.22 3.66
N ALA A 165 13.86 6.10 3.01
CA ALA A 165 13.12 4.84 2.91
C ALA A 165 13.93 3.78 2.14
N ALA A 166 13.65 2.50 2.42
CA ALA A 166 14.34 1.38 1.82
C ALA A 166 13.39 0.21 1.52
N LEU A 167 13.14 -0.05 0.24
CA LEU A 167 12.27 -1.15 -0.20
C LEU A 167 13.05 -2.30 -0.83
N PHE A 168 12.51 -3.50 -0.66
CA PHE A 168 12.88 -4.65 -1.48
C PHE A 168 11.79 -4.92 -2.50
N VAL A 169 12.05 -4.57 -3.76
CA VAL A 169 11.08 -4.59 -4.87
C VAL A 169 11.44 -5.70 -5.84
N ARG A 170 10.60 -6.75 -5.91
CA ARG A 170 10.86 -7.88 -6.81
C ARG A 170 9.66 -8.46 -7.54
N ARG A 171 9.86 -8.93 -8.77
CA ARG A 171 8.82 -9.66 -9.54
C ARG A 171 7.52 -8.87 -9.73
N ASN A 172 7.58 -7.55 -9.69
CA ASN A 172 6.42 -6.71 -9.93
C ASN A 172 6.30 -6.39 -11.42
N ARG A 173 5.07 -6.12 -11.84
CA ARG A 173 4.71 -5.51 -13.11
C ARG A 173 4.34 -4.06 -12.84
N ILE A 174 5.05 -3.11 -13.44
CA ILE A 174 4.86 -1.69 -13.18
C ILE A 174 4.71 -0.96 -14.51
N HIS A 175 3.49 -0.52 -14.83
CA HIS A 175 3.22 -0.10 -16.19
C HIS A 175 2.12 0.92 -16.40
N ASP A 176 2.12 1.54 -17.58
CA ASP A 176 1.06 2.44 -18.06
C ASP A 176 0.71 3.58 -17.08
N GLY A 177 1.66 3.98 -16.21
CA GLY A 177 1.54 5.11 -15.30
C GLY A 177 1.82 6.45 -15.99
N LEU A 178 1.34 7.55 -15.40
CA LEU A 178 1.52 8.89 -15.97
C LEU A 178 2.86 9.56 -15.60
N GLN A 179 3.66 8.94 -14.74
CA GLN A 179 5.02 9.35 -14.40
C GLN A 179 5.97 8.15 -14.47
N SER A 180 7.13 8.24 -13.82
CA SER A 180 8.13 7.18 -13.82
C SER A 180 7.63 5.86 -13.20
N GLY A 181 8.02 4.71 -13.75
CA GLY A 181 7.63 3.42 -13.17
C GLY A 181 8.15 3.26 -11.73
N LEU A 182 9.45 3.48 -11.56
CA LEU A 182 10.13 3.54 -10.27
C LEU A 182 10.76 4.92 -10.08
N PHE A 183 10.61 5.53 -8.90
CA PHE A 183 11.27 6.79 -8.58
C PHE A 183 11.91 6.73 -7.19
N PHE A 184 13.24 6.84 -7.14
CA PHE A 184 14.04 6.90 -5.91
C PHE A 184 14.68 8.28 -5.78
N PHE A 185 14.46 8.96 -4.65
CA PHE A 185 14.98 10.31 -4.39
C PHE A 185 15.20 10.56 -2.89
N GLU A 186 15.69 11.73 -2.49
CA GLU A 186 15.99 12.10 -1.10
C GLU A 186 16.68 11.00 -0.26
N ASN A 187 17.85 10.55 -0.71
CA ASN A 187 18.65 9.50 -0.05
C ASN A 187 17.91 8.16 0.11
N ALA A 188 16.92 7.87 -0.74
CA ALA A 188 16.28 6.58 -0.77
C ALA A 188 17.25 5.44 -1.11
N LEU A 189 17.03 4.31 -0.47
CA LEU A 189 17.78 3.08 -0.67
C LEU A 189 16.85 1.96 -1.11
N GLY A 190 17.42 0.79 -1.37
CA GLY A 190 16.64 -0.41 -1.60
C GLY A 190 17.27 -1.31 -2.63
N GLU A 191 16.56 -2.39 -2.94
CA GLU A 191 16.96 -3.31 -3.98
C GLU A 191 15.77 -3.59 -4.91
N VAL A 192 16.03 -3.48 -6.21
CA VAL A 192 15.07 -3.68 -7.29
C VAL A 192 15.56 -4.83 -8.16
N ARG A 193 14.88 -5.97 -8.13
CA ARG A 193 15.25 -7.14 -8.93
C ARG A 193 14.10 -7.87 -9.60
N GLU A 194 14.32 -8.45 -10.77
CA GLU A 194 13.33 -9.33 -11.43
C GLU A 194 11.99 -8.65 -11.75
N ASN A 195 11.94 -7.32 -11.92
CA ASN A 195 10.72 -6.58 -12.25
C ASN A 195 10.57 -6.37 -13.77
N GLU A 196 9.32 -6.26 -14.22
CA GLU A 196 8.96 -5.83 -15.57
C GLU A 196 8.35 -4.43 -15.54
N ILE A 197 8.95 -3.48 -16.26
CA ILE A 197 8.57 -2.06 -16.20
C ILE A 197 8.39 -1.51 -17.62
N TRP A 198 7.19 -1.04 -17.97
CA TRP A 198 6.87 -0.61 -19.34
C TRP A 198 5.73 0.41 -19.46
N GLY A 199 5.61 1.09 -20.59
CA GLY A 199 4.43 1.91 -20.90
C GLY A 199 4.25 3.17 -20.03
N ASN A 200 5.18 3.47 -19.13
CA ASN A 200 5.12 4.64 -18.28
C ASN A 200 5.39 5.92 -19.10
N LYS A 201 4.74 7.04 -18.74
CA LYS A 201 4.82 8.32 -19.49
C LYS A 201 6.10 9.13 -19.25
N GLU A 202 6.93 8.70 -18.31
CA GLU A 202 8.27 9.26 -18.08
C GLU A 202 9.34 8.16 -18.13
N ALA A 203 10.25 8.07 -17.16
CA ALA A 203 11.29 7.07 -17.13
C ALA A 203 10.78 5.72 -16.59
N GLY A 204 11.41 4.62 -16.98
CA GLY A 204 11.15 3.34 -16.32
C GLY A 204 11.67 3.35 -14.87
N LEU A 205 12.81 4.00 -14.67
CA LEU A 205 13.46 4.21 -13.38
C LEU A 205 14.08 5.61 -13.35
N GLN A 206 13.75 6.38 -12.33
CA GLN A 206 14.35 7.66 -12.02
C GLN A 206 15.06 7.58 -10.67
N ILE A 207 16.30 8.07 -10.60
CA ILE A 207 17.13 8.11 -9.38
C ILE A 207 17.70 9.53 -9.26
N THR A 208 17.39 10.24 -8.18
CA THR A 208 17.85 11.62 -7.93
C THR A 208 18.24 11.83 -6.46
N GLU A 209 18.75 13.02 -6.13
CA GLU A 209 18.83 13.52 -4.74
C GLU A 209 19.51 12.57 -3.73
N GLY A 210 20.65 12.01 -4.14
CA GLY A 210 21.47 11.14 -3.28
C GLY A 210 20.91 9.73 -3.07
N ALA A 211 19.86 9.33 -3.80
CA ALA A 211 19.36 7.97 -3.73
C ALA A 211 20.33 6.96 -4.35
N GLU A 212 20.46 5.80 -3.69
CA GLU A 212 21.42 4.74 -4.04
C GLU A 212 20.77 3.34 -4.02
N PRO A 213 19.76 3.06 -4.87
CA PRO A 213 19.19 1.72 -4.96
C PRO A 213 20.12 0.75 -5.72
N LEU A 214 20.15 -0.51 -5.31
CA LEU A 214 20.73 -1.60 -6.09
C LEU A 214 19.71 -2.10 -7.11
N VAL A 215 20.01 -1.97 -8.40
CA VAL A 215 19.10 -2.34 -9.49
C VAL A 215 19.73 -3.43 -10.37
N GLN A 216 19.16 -4.63 -10.39
CA GLN A 216 19.73 -5.77 -11.11
C GLN A 216 18.64 -6.69 -11.70
N SER A 217 18.90 -7.29 -12.87
CA SER A 217 18.00 -8.32 -13.45
C SER A 217 16.55 -7.85 -13.68
N ASN A 218 16.33 -6.60 -14.09
CA ASN A 218 15.02 -6.07 -14.43
C ASN A 218 14.87 -5.90 -15.95
N VAL A 219 13.62 -5.91 -16.43
CA VAL A 219 13.29 -5.66 -17.84
C VAL A 219 12.57 -4.32 -17.95
N PHE A 220 13.21 -3.35 -18.62
CA PHE A 220 12.62 -2.06 -18.96
C PHE A 220 12.35 -1.98 -20.45
N ARG A 221 11.13 -1.66 -20.88
CA ARG A 221 10.78 -1.55 -22.30
C ARG A 221 9.71 -0.49 -22.56
N GLN A 222 9.73 0.15 -23.72
CA GLN A 222 8.60 0.95 -24.24
C GLN A 222 8.05 2.01 -23.26
N GLN A 223 8.90 2.80 -22.61
CA GLN A 223 8.42 3.99 -21.92
C GLN A 223 8.10 5.06 -22.96
N SER A 224 7.01 5.80 -22.77
CA SER A 224 6.56 6.81 -23.74
C SER A 224 6.97 8.19 -23.27
N ASN A 225 7.81 8.91 -24.01
CA ASN A 225 8.09 10.34 -23.76
C ASN A 225 6.98 11.25 -24.30
N GLU A 226 5.72 10.87 -24.10
CA GLU A 226 4.59 11.74 -24.44
C GLU A 226 4.45 12.77 -23.32
N LYS A 227 5.07 13.94 -23.52
CA LYS A 227 4.77 15.13 -22.73
C LYS A 227 3.28 15.44 -22.94
N GLY A 228 2.46 15.13 -21.94
CA GLY A 228 1.06 15.56 -21.87
C GLY A 228 0.95 17.09 -21.80
#